data_AF-A0A545T1N7-F1
#
_entry.id   AF-A0A545T1N7-F1
#
_cell.length_a   1.000
_cell.length_b   1.000
_cell.length_c   1.000
_cell.angle_alpha   90.00
_cell.angle_beta   90.00
_cell.angle_gamma   90.00
#
_symmetry.space_group_name_H-M   'P 1'
#
loop_
_entity.id
_entity.type
_entity.pdbx_description
1 polymer ?
#
loop_
_entity_poly.entity_id
_entity_poly.type
_entity_poly.pdbx_seq_one_letter_code
_entity_poly.pdbx_strand_id
1 'polypeptide(L)'
;MSNLPSKIYLIDANIELISAWKEAFLEWSEVEVFHGDFFSFPTDAMVSPANSFGYMDGGLDLAIRYELGEKIETIVQNMILDKHYGELPVGLAEIVETEHDDWPFLICAPTMRVPKNISNTLNAYLAFRAILTSVIKHNLSSSSRKIDSLVCPGLGTGVGSLPPKRCAQQMKMAYHYATQEPRISGFNEAHTMELQLTQL
;
A
#
# COMPACT_ATOMS: atom_id res chain seq x y z
N MET A 1 20.19 -1.50 -9.92
CA MET A 1 19.60 -2.13 -8.72
C MET A 1 18.35 -1.33 -8.39
N SER A 2 17.18 -1.97 -8.35
CA SER A 2 15.94 -1.28 -8.00
C SER A 2 16.02 -0.77 -6.56
N ASN A 3 15.55 0.45 -6.29
CA ASN A 3 15.37 0.97 -4.92
C ASN A 3 14.04 0.49 -4.30
N LEU A 4 13.43 -0.51 -4.91
CA LEU A 4 12.29 -1.25 -4.37
C LEU A 4 12.77 -2.23 -3.29
N PRO A 5 11.89 -2.63 -2.37
CA PRO A 5 12.17 -3.72 -1.44
C PRO A 5 12.59 -4.99 -2.18
N SER A 6 13.61 -5.68 -1.67
CA SER A 6 13.93 -7.05 -2.12
C SER A 6 12.82 -8.05 -1.73
N LYS A 7 11.97 -7.68 -0.75
CA LYS A 7 10.85 -8.50 -0.30
C LYS A 7 9.57 -7.71 -0.05
N ILE A 8 8.47 -8.16 -0.64
CA ILE A 8 7.11 -7.67 -0.35
C ILE A 8 6.23 -8.85 0.04
N TYR A 9 5.67 -8.78 1.24
CA TYR A 9 4.69 -9.74 1.74
C TYR A 9 3.28 -9.19 1.51
N LEU A 10 2.50 -9.85 0.66
CA LEU A 10 1.07 -9.58 0.52
C LEU A 10 0.31 -10.52 1.44
N ILE A 11 -0.34 -9.96 2.47
CA ILE A 11 -0.99 -10.76 3.52
C ILE A 11 -2.42 -10.30 3.72
N ASP A 12 -3.36 -11.24 3.68
CA ASP A 12 -4.77 -10.97 3.95
C ASP A 12 -5.45 -12.25 4.49
N ALA A 13 -6.57 -12.07 5.19
CA ALA A 13 -7.42 -13.18 5.65
C ALA A 13 -8.39 -13.65 4.56
N ASN A 14 -8.59 -12.88 3.49
CA ASN A 14 -9.51 -13.21 2.41
C ASN A 14 -8.88 -14.17 1.40
N ILE A 15 -9.33 -15.43 1.41
CA ILE A 15 -8.83 -16.49 0.52
C ILE A 15 -8.99 -16.18 -0.98
N GLU A 16 -10.03 -15.44 -1.39
CA GLU A 16 -10.24 -15.06 -2.78
C GLU A 16 -9.17 -14.06 -3.23
N LEU A 17 -8.79 -13.13 -2.35
CA LEU A 17 -7.71 -12.18 -2.60
C LEU A 17 -6.35 -12.87 -2.65
N ILE A 18 -6.11 -13.81 -1.73
CA ILE A 18 -4.90 -14.63 -1.75
C ILE A 18 -4.78 -15.38 -3.08
N SER A 19 -5.86 -16.00 -3.55
CA SER A 19 -5.87 -16.68 -4.84
C SER A 19 -5.58 -15.71 -6.00
N ALA A 20 -6.24 -14.55 -6.00
CA ALA A 20 -6.05 -13.54 -7.04
C ALA A 20 -4.63 -12.97 -7.07
N TRP A 21 -4.01 -12.73 -5.92
CA TRP A 21 -2.62 -12.27 -5.84
C TRP A 21 -1.64 -13.33 -6.30
N LYS A 22 -1.82 -14.60 -5.92
CA LYS A 22 -0.95 -15.70 -6.38
C LYS A 22 -0.92 -15.81 -7.90
N GLU A 23 -2.08 -15.64 -8.55
CA GLU A 23 -2.16 -15.58 -10.01
C GLU A 23 -1.50 -14.31 -10.56
N ALA A 24 -1.82 -13.16 -9.98
CA ALA A 24 -1.36 -11.87 -10.48
C ALA A 24 0.16 -11.69 -10.39
N PHE A 25 0.78 -12.17 -9.30
CA PHE A 25 2.18 -11.96 -8.97
C PHE A 25 3.11 -13.16 -9.24
N LEU A 26 2.64 -14.17 -9.97
CA LEU A 26 3.40 -15.41 -10.26
C LEU A 26 4.80 -15.17 -10.85
N GLU A 27 4.98 -14.05 -11.56
CA GLU A 27 6.21 -13.71 -12.29
C GLU A 27 7.28 -13.00 -11.43
N TRP A 28 6.98 -12.63 -10.17
CA TRP A 28 7.88 -11.87 -9.31
C TRP A 28 8.19 -12.60 -8.01
N SER A 29 9.41 -13.12 -7.89
CA SER A 29 9.90 -13.81 -6.68
C SER A 29 10.06 -12.91 -5.46
N GLU A 30 10.16 -11.60 -5.68
CA GLU A 30 10.25 -10.56 -4.66
C GLU A 30 8.91 -10.39 -3.91
N VAL A 31 7.80 -10.84 -4.51
CA VAL A 31 6.46 -10.74 -3.94
C VAL A 31 6.00 -12.11 -3.46
N GLU A 32 5.81 -12.26 -2.15
CA GLU A 32 5.26 -13.48 -1.56
C GLU A 32 3.85 -13.24 -1.00
N VAL A 33 2.97 -14.22 -1.20
CA VAL A 33 1.56 -14.12 -0.83
C VAL A 33 1.25 -15.10 0.30
N PHE A 34 0.82 -14.58 1.44
CA PHE A 34 0.48 -15.37 2.62
C PHE A 34 -0.98 -15.19 3.03
N HIS A 35 -1.65 -16.31 3.31
CA HIS A 35 -2.96 -16.31 3.96
C HIS A 35 -2.73 -16.39 5.46
N GLY A 36 -3.11 -15.37 6.21
CA GLY A 36 -2.90 -15.37 7.66
C GLY A 36 -2.98 -14.00 8.30
N ASP A 37 -2.35 -13.91 9.46
CA ASP A 37 -2.30 -12.69 10.26
C ASP A 37 -1.33 -11.68 9.64
N PHE A 38 -1.78 -10.44 9.50
CA PHE A 38 -1.02 -9.33 8.93
C PHE A 38 0.28 -9.05 9.70
N PHE A 39 0.31 -9.37 11.00
CA PHE A 39 1.45 -9.17 11.90
C PHE A 39 2.39 -10.39 11.96
N SER A 40 2.20 -11.41 11.10
CA SER A 40 2.97 -12.67 11.18
C SER A 40 4.48 -12.51 10.91
N PHE A 41 4.89 -11.44 10.20
CA PHE A 41 6.27 -11.25 9.77
C PHE A 41 6.78 -9.86 10.17
N PRO A 42 7.90 -9.80 10.91
CA PRO A 42 8.69 -8.58 11.02
C PRO A 42 9.17 -8.13 9.64
N THR A 43 9.05 -6.83 9.35
CA THR A 43 9.47 -6.21 8.09
C THR A 43 9.88 -4.78 8.34
N ASP A 44 10.78 -4.22 7.52
CA ASP A 44 11.19 -2.82 7.68
C ASP A 44 10.02 -1.84 7.59
N ALA A 45 8.97 -2.16 6.85
CA ALA A 45 7.79 -1.30 6.77
C ALA A 45 6.46 -2.06 6.74
N MET A 46 5.46 -1.48 7.41
CA MET A 46 4.07 -1.92 7.35
C MET A 46 3.22 -0.92 6.55
N VAL A 47 2.27 -1.40 5.74
CA VAL A 47 1.30 -0.52 5.07
C VAL A 47 0.03 -0.37 5.90
N SER A 48 -0.37 0.88 6.16
CA SER A 48 -1.72 1.24 6.63
C SER A 48 -2.56 1.74 5.44
N PRO A 49 -3.60 0.99 5.01
CA PRO A 49 -4.47 1.34 3.88
C PRO A 49 -5.57 2.35 4.30
N ALA A 50 -5.12 3.45 4.91
CA ALA A 50 -5.93 4.41 5.68
C ALA A 50 -7.04 5.15 4.88
N ASN A 51 -7.75 6.01 5.60
CA ASN A 51 -8.47 7.14 5.02
C ASN A 51 -7.57 8.38 4.91
N SER A 52 -8.00 9.40 4.18
CA SER A 52 -7.20 10.61 3.92
C SER A 52 -6.90 11.49 5.16
N PHE A 53 -7.50 11.19 6.31
CA PHE A 53 -7.35 11.98 7.54
C PHE A 53 -6.56 11.25 8.63
N GLY A 54 -6.09 10.03 8.37
CA GLY A 54 -5.28 9.28 9.32
C GLY A 54 -6.02 8.73 10.53
N TYR A 55 -7.37 8.65 10.50
CA TYR A 55 -8.10 7.93 11.55
C TYR A 55 -7.82 6.43 11.49
N MET A 56 -7.54 5.82 12.64
CA MET A 56 -7.19 4.41 12.80
C MET A 56 -8.12 3.73 13.82
N ASP A 57 -9.42 3.96 13.65
CA ASP A 57 -10.48 3.57 14.60
C ASP A 57 -11.25 2.31 14.18
N GLY A 58 -10.97 1.73 13.01
CA GLY A 58 -11.63 0.51 12.53
C GLY A 58 -10.78 -0.40 11.66
N GLY A 59 -11.27 -1.63 11.47
CA GLY A 59 -10.67 -2.62 10.58
C GLY A 59 -9.21 -2.93 10.90
N LEU A 60 -8.39 -3.03 9.85
CA LEU A 60 -6.95 -3.28 9.98
C LEU A 60 -6.21 -2.11 10.64
N ASP A 61 -6.58 -0.86 10.35
CA ASP A 61 -5.89 0.31 10.91
C ASP A 61 -6.01 0.35 12.45
N LEU A 62 -7.14 -0.10 13.00
CA LEU A 62 -7.29 -0.26 14.44
C LEU A 62 -6.34 -1.32 15.01
N ALA A 63 -6.17 -2.45 14.32
CA ALA A 63 -5.24 -3.49 14.74
C ALA A 63 -3.77 -2.99 14.66
N ILE A 64 -3.42 -2.25 13.60
CA ILE A 64 -2.11 -1.61 13.46
C ILE A 64 -1.85 -0.65 14.62
N ARG A 65 -2.86 0.14 15.01
CA ARG A 65 -2.75 1.05 16.17
C ARG A 65 -2.55 0.31 17.49
N TYR A 66 -3.17 -0.85 17.67
CA TYR A 66 -2.93 -1.67 18.85
C TYR A 66 -1.51 -2.26 18.88
N GLU A 67 -1.01 -2.72 17.73
CA GLU A 67 0.32 -3.30 17.62
C GLU A 67 1.43 -2.25 17.82
N LEU A 68 1.34 -1.12 17.12
CA LEU A 68 2.36 -0.06 17.18
C LEU A 68 2.20 0.89 18.37
N GLY A 69 1.11 0.77 19.13
CA GLY A 69 0.80 1.60 20.29
C GLY A 69 0.01 2.87 19.98
N GLU A 70 -0.68 3.40 21.00
CA GLU A 70 -1.72 4.41 20.85
C GLU A 70 -1.27 5.74 20.22
N LYS A 71 0.03 6.06 20.28
CA LYS A 71 0.57 7.32 19.73
C LYS A 71 0.65 7.34 18.20
N ILE A 72 0.60 6.19 17.53
CA ILE A 72 0.83 6.13 16.08
C ILE A 72 -0.20 6.95 15.30
N GLU A 73 -1.47 6.95 15.72
CA GLU A 73 -2.51 7.77 15.09
C GLU A 73 -2.16 9.27 15.15
N THR A 74 -1.71 9.75 16.31
CA THR A 74 -1.28 11.14 16.47
C THR A 74 -0.07 11.47 15.60
N ILE A 75 0.90 10.56 15.49
CA ILE A 75 2.08 10.74 14.61
C ILE A 75 1.63 10.87 13.16
N VAL A 76 0.74 9.99 12.71
CA VAL A 76 0.18 10.01 11.35
C VAL A 76 -0.58 11.31 11.10
N GLN A 77 -1.48 11.71 12.00
CA GLN A 77 -2.26 12.94 11.85
C GLN A 77 -1.39 14.20 11.86
N ASN A 78 -0.38 14.28 12.71
CA ASN A 78 0.58 15.40 12.71
C ASN A 78 1.34 15.46 11.39
N MET A 79 1.81 14.31 10.89
CA MET A 79 2.46 14.25 9.57
C MET A 79 1.51 14.74 8.45
N ILE A 80 0.24 14.33 8.47
CA ILE A 80 -0.77 14.76 7.49
C ILE A 80 -1.03 16.27 7.60
N LEU A 81 -1.10 16.81 8.82
CA LEU A 81 -1.26 18.25 9.06
C LEU A 81 -0.08 19.03 8.50
N ASP A 82 1.14 18.62 8.84
CA ASP A 82 2.37 19.35 8.51
C ASP A 82 2.70 19.32 7.02
N LYS A 83 2.50 18.17 6.36
CA LYS A 83 2.91 17.97 4.96
C LYS A 83 1.78 18.13 3.96
N HIS A 84 0.55 17.86 4.37
CA HIS A 84 -0.61 17.76 3.47
C HIS A 84 -1.78 18.66 3.89
N TYR A 85 -1.54 19.62 4.80
CA TYR A 85 -2.54 20.59 5.26
C TYR A 85 -3.85 19.94 5.75
N GLY A 86 -3.73 18.76 6.37
CA GLY A 86 -4.85 18.05 7.00
C GLY A 86 -5.55 17.01 6.12
N GLU A 87 -5.12 16.80 4.87
CA GLU A 87 -5.69 15.75 4.02
C GLU A 87 -4.63 15.10 3.11
N LEU A 88 -4.31 13.82 3.33
CA LEU A 88 -3.46 13.02 2.45
C LEU A 88 -4.31 12.40 1.32
N PRO A 89 -4.22 12.85 0.06
CA PRO A 89 -5.08 12.34 -1.01
C PRO A 89 -4.73 10.91 -1.42
N VAL A 90 -5.73 10.19 -1.94
CA VAL A 90 -5.51 8.89 -2.60
C VAL A 90 -4.52 9.07 -3.76
N GLY A 91 -3.50 8.22 -3.82
CA GLY A 91 -2.40 8.32 -4.79
C GLY A 91 -1.16 9.03 -4.25
N LEU A 92 -1.19 9.50 -3.00
CA LEU A 92 0.00 9.83 -2.21
C LEU A 92 0.19 8.81 -1.08
N ALA A 93 1.42 8.71 -0.60
CA ALA A 93 1.78 7.90 0.55
C ALA A 93 2.91 8.57 1.31
N GLU A 94 2.90 8.42 2.63
CA GLU A 94 3.87 9.01 3.54
C GLU A 94 4.42 7.95 4.48
N ILE A 95 5.70 8.10 4.81
CA ILE A 95 6.42 7.18 5.70
C ILE A 95 6.61 7.91 7.02
N VAL A 96 6.24 7.24 8.12
CA VAL A 96 6.51 7.68 9.48
C VAL A 96 7.31 6.61 10.22
N GLU A 97 8.14 7.04 11.16
CA GLU A 97 8.83 6.14 12.09
C GLU A 97 7.87 5.72 13.22
N THR A 98 7.95 4.47 13.65
CA THR A 98 7.03 3.88 14.64
C THR A 98 7.68 3.62 15.99
N GLU A 99 9.01 3.74 16.09
CA GLU A 99 9.84 3.27 17.22
C GLU A 99 9.72 1.77 17.53
N HIS A 100 9.04 0.99 16.68
CA HIS A 100 8.85 -0.45 16.85
C HIS A 100 10.04 -1.24 16.28
N ASP A 101 10.49 -2.28 16.98
CA ASP A 101 11.63 -3.10 16.56
C ASP A 101 11.32 -3.88 15.26
N ASP A 102 10.18 -4.56 15.23
CA ASP A 102 9.77 -5.41 14.10
C ASP A 102 9.21 -4.66 12.89
N TRP A 103 8.72 -3.42 13.08
CA TRP A 103 8.09 -2.59 12.03
C TRP A 103 8.47 -1.12 12.19
N PRO A 104 9.75 -0.76 11.99
CA PRO A 104 10.29 0.56 12.30
C PRO A 104 9.67 1.69 11.47
N PHE A 105 9.06 1.36 10.33
CA PHE A 105 8.35 2.30 9.48
C PHE A 105 6.87 1.90 9.27
N LEU A 106 6.00 2.89 9.25
CA LEU A 106 4.61 2.76 8.79
C LEU A 106 4.44 3.61 7.53
N ILE A 107 3.89 3.00 6.48
CA ILE A 107 3.54 3.66 5.23
C ILE A 107 2.04 3.92 5.22
N CYS A 108 1.64 5.18 5.41
CA CYS A 108 0.26 5.60 5.34
C CYS A 108 -0.11 5.88 3.88
N ALA A 109 -1.03 5.09 3.33
CA ALA A 109 -1.42 5.17 1.93
C ALA A 109 -2.94 5.10 1.79
N PRO A 110 -3.62 6.26 1.67
CA PRO A 110 -5.07 6.28 1.65
C PRO A 110 -5.66 5.52 0.47
N THR A 111 -6.56 4.58 0.77
CA THR A 111 -7.33 3.86 -0.25
C THR A 111 -8.65 4.55 -0.57
N MET A 112 -9.08 5.49 0.28
CA MET A 112 -10.26 6.31 0.07
C MET A 112 -10.16 7.59 0.90
N ARG A 113 -10.85 8.65 0.46
CA ARG A 113 -10.88 9.90 1.23
C ARG A 113 -11.60 9.73 2.56
N VAL A 114 -12.84 9.25 2.48
CA VAL A 114 -13.67 8.82 3.60
C VAL A 114 -14.16 7.40 3.31
N PRO A 115 -14.43 6.59 4.35
CA PRO A 115 -15.02 5.26 4.20
C PRO A 115 -16.21 5.22 3.23
N LYS A 116 -16.06 4.54 2.08
CA LYS A 116 -17.13 4.37 1.08
C LYS A 116 -16.82 3.21 0.13
N ASN A 117 -17.83 2.76 -0.61
CA ASN A 117 -17.63 1.85 -1.73
C ASN A 117 -16.78 2.52 -2.84
N ILE A 118 -15.72 1.83 -3.24
CA ILE A 118 -14.76 2.23 -4.28
C ILE A 118 -14.59 1.11 -5.32
N SER A 119 -15.57 0.21 -5.46
CA SER A 119 -15.43 -0.99 -6.26
C SER A 119 -15.06 -0.69 -7.72
N ASN A 120 -15.50 0.44 -8.26
CA ASN A 120 -15.31 0.86 -9.66
C ASN A 120 -14.23 1.95 -9.85
N THR A 121 -13.27 2.07 -8.95
CA THR A 121 -12.20 3.07 -9.05
C THR A 121 -10.81 2.45 -9.22
N LEU A 122 -9.80 3.29 -9.45
CA LEU A 122 -8.37 2.91 -9.50
C LEU A 122 -7.66 3.02 -8.14
N ASN A 123 -8.38 3.06 -7.03
CA ASN A 123 -7.79 3.47 -5.76
C ASN A 123 -6.69 2.50 -5.27
N ALA A 124 -6.83 1.18 -5.48
CA ALA A 124 -5.78 0.24 -5.11
C ALA A 124 -4.51 0.44 -5.95
N TYR A 125 -4.67 0.71 -7.25
CA TYR A 125 -3.55 1.02 -8.14
C TYR A 125 -2.84 2.30 -7.69
N LEU A 126 -3.59 3.37 -7.44
CA LEU A 126 -3.03 4.65 -7.01
C LEU A 126 -2.33 4.53 -5.66
N ALA A 127 -2.96 3.89 -4.67
CA ALA A 127 -2.38 3.68 -3.35
C ALA A 127 -1.10 2.83 -3.43
N PHE A 128 -1.12 1.71 -4.15
CA PHE A 128 0.06 0.86 -4.26
C PHE A 128 1.20 1.53 -5.03
N ARG A 129 0.88 2.28 -6.08
CA ARG A 129 1.90 3.07 -6.81
C ARG A 129 2.51 4.15 -5.90
N ALA A 130 1.72 4.76 -5.03
CA ALA A 130 2.21 5.71 -4.04
C ALA A 130 3.12 5.05 -3.00
N ILE A 131 2.76 3.88 -2.48
CA ILE A 131 3.58 3.08 -1.56
C ILE A 131 4.94 2.76 -2.19
N LEU A 132 4.97 2.19 -3.40
CA LEU A 132 6.22 1.79 -4.04
C LEU A 132 7.10 3.01 -4.33
N THR A 133 6.51 4.12 -4.78
CA THR A 133 7.28 5.33 -5.10
C THR A 133 7.76 6.07 -3.85
N SER A 134 7.04 6.03 -2.72
CA SER A 134 7.53 6.58 -1.46
C SER A 134 8.73 5.78 -0.94
N VAL A 135 8.69 4.45 -1.04
CA VAL A 135 9.83 3.58 -0.68
C VAL A 135 11.03 3.84 -1.58
N ILE A 136 10.85 3.93 -2.90
CA ILE A 136 11.94 4.25 -3.84
C ILE A 136 12.61 5.58 -3.45
N LYS A 137 11.81 6.62 -3.20
CA LYS A 137 12.32 7.94 -2.81
C LYS A 137 13.06 7.88 -1.48
N HIS A 138 12.50 7.21 -0.48
CA HIS A 138 13.13 6.99 0.83
C HIS A 138 14.49 6.29 0.69
N ASN A 139 14.54 5.20 -0.06
CA ASN A 139 15.75 4.41 -0.27
C ASN A 139 16.82 5.14 -1.09
N LEU A 140 16.44 6.15 -1.88
CA LEU A 140 17.35 7.05 -2.60
C LEU A 140 17.86 8.20 -1.71
N SER A 141 17.03 8.73 -0.81
CA SER A 141 17.37 9.90 0.01
C SER A 141 17.98 9.56 1.37
N SER A 142 17.67 8.39 1.93
CA SER A 142 18.07 7.99 3.27
C SER A 142 19.46 7.36 3.29
N SER A 143 20.33 7.86 4.17
CA SER A 143 21.65 7.29 4.43
C SER A 143 21.69 6.36 5.65
N SER A 144 20.64 6.35 6.50
CA SER A 144 20.66 5.67 7.81
C SER A 144 19.96 4.32 7.82
N ARG A 145 18.77 4.19 7.22
CA ARG A 145 18.04 2.91 7.15
C ARG A 145 17.16 2.84 5.89
N LYS A 146 17.40 1.81 5.07
CA LYS A 146 16.57 1.49 3.91
C LYS A 146 15.38 0.62 4.31
N ILE A 147 14.31 0.69 3.53
CA ILE A 147 13.18 -0.23 3.58
C ILE A 147 13.44 -1.32 2.53
N ASP A 148 13.89 -2.49 2.96
CA ASP A 148 14.18 -3.62 2.06
C ASP A 148 13.12 -4.72 2.13
N SER A 149 12.29 -4.69 3.19
CA SER A 149 11.12 -5.56 3.36
C SER A 149 9.86 -4.78 3.71
N LEU A 150 8.72 -5.19 3.15
CA LEU A 150 7.43 -4.52 3.30
C LEU A 150 6.31 -5.55 3.49
N VAL A 151 5.39 -5.32 4.43
CA VAL A 151 4.10 -6.04 4.51
C VAL A 151 2.94 -5.15 4.05
N CYS A 152 2.09 -5.68 3.16
CA CYS A 152 1.01 -4.95 2.51
C CYS A 152 -0.31 -5.75 2.48
N PRO A 153 -1.44 -5.17 2.89
CA PRO A 153 -2.74 -5.84 2.93
C PRO A 153 -3.52 -5.66 1.63
N GLY A 154 -4.73 -6.21 1.58
CA GLY A 154 -5.69 -5.90 0.53
C GLY A 154 -6.05 -4.42 0.53
N LEU A 155 -5.78 -3.72 -0.57
CA LEU A 155 -6.04 -2.29 -0.68
C LEU A 155 -7.48 -2.06 -1.14
N GLY A 156 -8.33 -1.59 -0.21
CA GLY A 156 -9.72 -1.25 -0.51
C GLY A 156 -10.69 -2.44 -0.60
N THR A 157 -10.25 -3.65 -0.24
CA THR A 157 -11.06 -4.89 -0.31
C THR A 157 -12.02 -5.08 0.87
N GLY A 158 -11.79 -4.38 1.99
CA GLY A 158 -12.68 -4.33 3.14
C GLY A 158 -13.85 -3.36 2.93
N VAL A 159 -13.87 -2.25 3.68
CA VAL A 159 -14.93 -1.21 3.58
C VAL A 159 -15.13 -0.71 2.14
N GLY A 160 -14.03 -0.65 1.38
CA GLY A 160 -14.04 -0.21 -0.01
C GLY A 160 -14.79 -1.12 -0.98
N SER A 161 -15.05 -2.38 -0.59
CA SER A 161 -15.72 -3.39 -1.43
C SER A 161 -15.06 -3.57 -2.82
N LEU A 162 -13.76 -3.30 -2.95
CA LEU A 162 -13.03 -3.56 -4.18
C LEU A 162 -12.95 -5.07 -4.40
N PRO A 163 -13.42 -5.60 -5.55
CA PRO A 163 -13.38 -7.05 -5.79
C PRO A 163 -11.95 -7.59 -5.72
N PRO A 164 -11.72 -8.77 -5.11
CA PRO A 164 -10.37 -9.31 -4.92
C PRO A 164 -9.52 -9.38 -6.20
N LYS A 165 -10.11 -9.86 -7.30
CA LYS A 165 -9.45 -9.91 -8.62
C LYS A 165 -9.06 -8.53 -9.13
N ARG A 166 -9.92 -7.53 -8.96
CA ARG A 166 -9.67 -6.15 -9.38
C ARG A 166 -8.57 -5.51 -8.55
N CYS A 167 -8.59 -5.71 -7.23
CA CYS A 167 -7.51 -5.30 -6.33
C CYS A 167 -6.16 -5.90 -6.75
N ALA A 168 -6.10 -7.22 -6.96
CA ALA A 168 -4.87 -7.90 -7.36
C ALA A 168 -4.31 -7.39 -8.69
N GLN A 169 -5.15 -7.18 -9.71
CA GLN A 169 -4.70 -6.66 -11.01
C GLN A 169 -4.25 -5.19 -10.93
N GLN A 170 -4.92 -4.37 -10.12
CA GLN A 170 -4.51 -2.99 -9.87
C GLN A 170 -3.15 -2.92 -9.18
N MET A 171 -2.94 -3.74 -8.14
CA MET A 171 -1.65 -3.83 -7.46
C MET A 171 -0.56 -4.39 -8.39
N LYS A 172 -0.86 -5.43 -9.18
CA LYS A 172 0.06 -5.98 -10.20
C LYS A 172 0.54 -4.89 -11.14
N MET A 173 -0.38 -4.10 -11.70
CA MET A 173 -0.03 -3.09 -12.68
C MET A 173 0.83 -1.97 -12.07
N ALA A 174 0.51 -1.54 -10.84
CA ALA A 174 1.34 -0.57 -10.13
C ALA A 174 2.77 -1.11 -9.90
N TYR A 175 2.91 -2.37 -9.50
CA TYR A 175 4.20 -3.02 -9.31
C TYR A 175 4.97 -3.16 -10.62
N HIS A 176 4.33 -3.67 -11.67
CA HIS A 176 4.94 -3.81 -12.99
C HIS A 176 5.59 -2.51 -13.47
N TYR A 177 4.87 -1.38 -13.35
CA TYR A 177 5.44 -0.09 -13.74
C TYR A 177 6.55 0.41 -12.82
N ALA A 178 6.52 0.06 -11.53
CA ALA A 178 7.58 0.43 -10.60
C ALA A 178 8.89 -0.34 -10.85
N THR A 179 8.82 -1.54 -11.46
CA THR A 179 10.01 -2.34 -11.81
C THR A 179 10.61 -1.97 -13.18
N GLN A 180 9.90 -1.19 -14.01
CA GLN A 180 10.42 -0.74 -15.31
C GLN A 180 11.30 0.51 -15.17
N GLU A 181 12.12 0.77 -16.20
CA GLU A 181 12.78 2.06 -16.37
C GLU A 181 11.72 3.20 -16.42
N PRO A 182 11.92 4.31 -15.66
CA PRO A 182 10.96 5.40 -15.63
C PRO A 182 10.69 6.00 -17.01
N ARG A 183 9.42 6.03 -17.41
CA ARG A 183 8.97 6.69 -18.63
C ARG A 183 7.57 7.27 -18.47
N ILE A 184 7.25 8.24 -19.32
CA ILE A 184 5.88 8.72 -19.48
C ILE A 184 5.15 7.75 -20.43
N SER A 185 4.05 7.17 -19.97
CA SER A 185 3.18 6.35 -20.83
C SER A 185 2.52 7.21 -21.89
N GLY A 186 2.31 6.66 -23.09
CA GLY A 186 1.50 7.32 -24.10
C GLY A 186 0.06 7.46 -23.60
N PHE A 187 -0.64 8.52 -24.01
CA PHE A 187 -2.00 8.80 -23.54
C PHE A 187 -2.96 7.61 -23.77
N ASN A 188 -2.92 6.98 -24.94
CA ASN A 188 -3.76 5.82 -25.26
C ASN A 188 -3.43 4.59 -24.40
N GLU A 189 -2.15 4.38 -24.08
CA GLU A 189 -1.71 3.30 -23.20
C GLU A 189 -2.29 3.49 -21.78
N ALA A 190 -2.13 4.70 -21.22
CA ALA A 190 -2.65 5.04 -19.90
C ALA A 190 -4.18 4.92 -19.85
N HIS A 191 -4.89 5.41 -20.87
CA HIS A 191 -6.35 5.31 -20.95
C HIS A 191 -6.83 3.86 -21.05
N THR A 192 -6.17 3.04 -21.87
CA THR A 192 -6.53 1.62 -22.03
C THR A 192 -6.32 0.85 -20.72
N MET A 193 -5.21 1.12 -20.03
CA MET A 193 -4.92 0.51 -18.73
C MET A 193 -6.00 0.87 -17.70
N GLU A 194 -6.43 2.13 -17.62
CA GLU A 194 -7.48 2.55 -16.70
C GLU A 194 -8.80 1.81 -16.95
N LEU A 195 -9.23 1.70 -18.21
CA LEU A 195 -10.43 0.96 -18.58
C LEU A 195 -10.33 -0.52 -18.18
N GLN A 196 -9.19 -1.16 -18.48
CA GLN A 196 -8.95 -2.56 -18.10
C GLN A 196 -9.05 -2.76 -16.59
N LEU A 197 -8.43 -1.87 -15.80
CA LEU A 197 -8.36 -2.01 -14.34
C LEU A 197 -9.67 -1.66 -13.60
N THR A 198 -10.59 -0.95 -14.25
CA THR A 198 -11.88 -0.54 -13.66
C THR A 198 -13.07 -1.38 -14.12
N GLN A 199 -12.91 -2.20 -15.17
CA GLN A 199 -14.00 -3.00 -15.76
C GLN A 199 -13.93 -4.51 -15.43
N LEU A 200 -12.91 -4.96 -14.70
CA LEU A 200 -12.66 -6.38 -14.35
C LEU A 200 -13.64 -7.00 -13.36
#